data_AF-A0A0G1JDX3-F1
#
_entry.id   AF-A0A0G1JDX3-F1
#
_cell.length_a   1.000
_cell.length_b   1.000
_cell.length_c   1.000
_cell.angle_alpha   90.00
_cell.angle_beta   90.00
_cell.angle_gamma   90.00
#
_symmetry.space_group_name_H-M   'P 1'
#
loop_
_entity.id
_entity.type
_entity.pdbx_description
1 polymer ?
#
loop_
_entity_poly.entity_id
_entity_poly.type
_entity_poly.pdbx_seq_one_letter_code
_entity_poly.pdbx_strand_id
1 'polypeptide(L)'
;MTLDHLDGMPLRKIADRYKVSISSAFSKVRSYLDKLPNCADVTRKYCSRFSGILVVDGKFVCVRGYEKKIPTFYGIDYLSHDIPTFKLMPSENYEACVNYFKSLRLLNYPLRALVADDNINIRIACLAVYPKVWKM
;
A
#
# COMPACT_ATOMS: atom_id res chain seq x y z
N MET A 1 -17.28 3.52 -16.60
CA MET A 1 -16.19 2.53 -16.76
C MET A 1 -15.23 2.59 -15.59
N THR A 2 -14.47 3.68 -15.41
CA THR A 2 -13.49 3.77 -14.30
C THR A 2 -14.16 3.72 -12.94
N LEU A 3 -15.24 4.47 -12.71
CA LEU A 3 -16.00 4.40 -11.44
C LEU A 3 -16.52 2.99 -11.17
N ASP A 4 -17.15 2.34 -12.15
CA ASP A 4 -17.59 0.94 -12.00
C ASP A 4 -16.44 0.00 -11.62
N HIS A 5 -15.24 0.23 -12.16
CA HIS A 5 -14.07 -0.56 -11.81
C HIS A 5 -13.61 -0.32 -10.37
N LEU A 6 -13.63 0.93 -9.91
CA LEU A 6 -13.31 1.32 -8.53
C LEU A 6 -14.35 0.77 -7.54
N ASP A 7 -15.61 0.63 -7.95
CA ASP A 7 -16.68 -0.03 -7.20
C ASP A 7 -16.54 -1.57 -7.17
N GLY A 8 -15.46 -2.12 -7.76
CA GLY A 8 -15.15 -3.54 -7.76
C GLY A 8 -15.74 -4.33 -8.92
N MET A 9 -16.28 -3.68 -9.96
CA MET A 9 -16.78 -4.39 -11.13
C MET A 9 -15.62 -4.96 -11.96
N PRO A 10 -15.64 -6.27 -12.29
CA PRO A 10 -14.67 -6.87 -13.18
C PRO A 10 -14.71 -6.26 -14.59
N LEU A 11 -13.55 -6.11 -15.24
CA LEU A 11 -13.44 -5.54 -16.59
C LEU A 11 -14.30 -6.24 -17.64
N ARG A 12 -14.56 -7.55 -17.50
CA ARG A 12 -15.48 -8.29 -18.37
C ARG A 12 -16.91 -7.75 -18.27
N LYS A 13 -17.43 -7.59 -17.05
CA LYS A 13 -18.78 -7.02 -16.83
C LYS A 13 -18.87 -5.57 -17.30
N ILE A 14 -17.79 -4.80 -17.16
CA ILE A 14 -17.71 -3.43 -17.71
C ILE A 14 -17.76 -3.47 -19.24
N ALA A 15 -16.98 -4.34 -19.88
CA ALA A 15 -16.97 -4.48 -21.34
C ALA A 15 -18.38 -4.82 -21.87
N ASP A 16 -19.05 -5.78 -21.23
CA ASP A 16 -20.42 -6.18 -21.55
C ASP A 16 -21.41 -5.02 -21.37
N ARG A 17 -21.37 -4.34 -20.20
CA ARG A 17 -22.26 -3.20 -19.87
C ARG A 17 -22.18 -2.07 -20.89
N TYR A 18 -20.97 -1.75 -21.34
CA TYR A 18 -20.72 -0.63 -22.25
C TYR A 18 -20.60 -1.06 -23.72
N LYS A 19 -20.84 -2.34 -24.03
CA LYS A 19 -20.76 -2.91 -25.39
C LYS A 19 -19.44 -2.61 -26.10
N VAL A 20 -18.33 -2.78 -25.40
CA VAL A 20 -16.97 -2.62 -25.95
C VAL A 20 -16.16 -3.90 -25.75
N SER A 21 -15.03 -4.03 -26.44
CA SER A 21 -14.10 -5.13 -26.16
C SER A 21 -13.46 -4.97 -24.77
N ILE A 22 -13.07 -6.10 -24.17
CA ILE A 22 -12.36 -6.12 -22.86
C ILE A 22 -11.08 -5.27 -22.94
N SER A 23 -10.33 -5.36 -24.04
CA SER A 23 -9.13 -4.56 -24.26
C SER A 23 -9.44 -3.06 -24.28
N SER A 24 -10.53 -2.64 -24.93
CA SER A 24 -10.95 -1.24 -24.94
C SER A 24 -11.36 -0.75 -23.54
N ALA A 25 -12.10 -1.57 -22.79
CA ALA A 25 -12.46 -1.28 -21.41
C ALA A 25 -11.21 -1.13 -20.52
N PHE A 26 -10.24 -2.06 -20.63
CA PHE A 26 -8.97 -1.98 -19.91
C PHE A 26 -8.18 -0.72 -20.26
N SER A 27 -7.98 -0.43 -21.55
CA SER A 27 -7.23 0.76 -21.98
C SER A 27 -7.88 2.05 -21.50
N LYS A 28 -9.21 2.14 -21.51
CA LYS A 28 -9.95 3.29 -20.98
C LYS A 28 -9.80 3.42 -19.46
N VAL A 29 -9.96 2.34 -18.71
CA VAL A 29 -9.77 2.37 -17.25
C VAL A 29 -8.34 2.78 -16.91
N ARG A 30 -7.35 2.15 -17.55
CA ARG A 30 -5.93 2.43 -17.36
C ARG A 30 -5.57 3.89 -17.65
N SER A 31 -6.07 4.47 -18.74
CA SER A 31 -5.76 5.87 -19.07
C SER A 31 -6.29 6.89 -18.05
N TYR A 32 -7.28 6.52 -17.25
CA TYR A 32 -7.70 7.30 -16.09
C TYR A 32 -6.86 7.01 -14.85
N LEU A 33 -6.54 5.74 -14.56
CA LEU A 33 -5.70 5.37 -13.42
C LEU A 33 -4.29 5.98 -13.52
N ASP A 34 -3.73 6.06 -14.74
CA ASP A 34 -2.42 6.66 -15.01
C ASP A 34 -2.39 8.19 -14.70
N LYS A 35 -3.55 8.83 -14.55
CA LYS A 35 -3.67 10.25 -14.17
C LYS A 35 -3.83 10.47 -12.68
N LEU A 36 -3.99 9.39 -11.89
CA LEU A 36 -4.13 9.51 -10.44
C LEU A 36 -2.82 9.98 -9.82
N PRO A 37 -2.89 10.83 -8.78
CA PRO A 37 -1.69 11.28 -8.09
C PRO A 37 -0.95 10.11 -7.44
N ASN A 38 0.36 10.26 -7.28
CA ASN A 38 1.11 9.31 -6.48
C ASN A 38 0.60 9.34 -5.03
N CYS A 39 0.45 8.18 -4.40
CA CYS A 39 -0.03 8.08 -3.03
C CYS A 39 0.84 8.92 -2.06
N ALA A 40 2.16 8.98 -2.29
CA ALA A 40 3.05 9.82 -1.49
C ALA A 40 2.69 11.32 -1.55
N ASP A 41 2.24 11.80 -2.70
CA ASP A 41 1.85 13.20 -2.89
C ASP A 41 0.50 13.49 -2.22
N VAL A 42 -0.44 12.53 -2.28
CA VAL A 42 -1.69 12.58 -1.54
C VAL A 42 -1.42 12.65 -0.04
N THR A 43 -0.56 11.76 0.48
CA THR A 43 -0.18 11.73 1.89
C THR A 43 0.42 13.06 2.33
N ARG A 44 1.40 13.61 1.58
CA ARG A 44 2.02 14.91 1.93
C ARG A 44 1.03 16.06 1.90
N LYS A 45 0.04 16.02 1.00
CA LYS A 45 -0.92 17.11 0.82
C LYS A 45 -2.01 17.11 1.86
N TYR A 46 -2.51 15.93 2.25
CA TYR A 46 -3.71 15.82 3.07
C TYR A 46 -3.48 15.27 4.49
N CYS A 47 -2.44 14.45 4.70
CA CYS A 47 -2.10 13.93 6.03
C CYS A 47 -1.12 14.88 6.72
N SER A 48 -1.59 15.60 7.73
CA SER A 48 -0.78 16.61 8.44
C SER A 48 -0.46 16.27 9.90
N ARG A 49 -1.09 15.24 10.47
CA ARG A 49 -1.03 14.94 11.92
C ARG A 49 -0.98 13.45 12.20
N PHE A 50 0.14 12.81 11.85
CA PHE A 50 0.38 11.44 12.26
C PHE A 50 0.66 11.33 13.75
N SER A 51 0.03 10.35 14.39
CA SER A 51 0.34 9.98 15.77
C SER A 51 1.67 9.25 15.88
N GLY A 52 2.22 8.69 14.82
CA GLY A 52 3.48 7.96 14.90
C GLY A 52 3.36 6.59 15.56
N ILE A 53 2.15 6.17 15.93
CA ILE A 53 1.86 4.79 16.35
C ILE A 53 1.40 4.08 15.09
N LEU A 54 2.28 3.25 14.52
CA LEU A 54 2.03 2.59 13.25
C LEU A 54 1.60 1.15 13.49
N VAL A 55 0.41 0.80 13.03
CA VAL A 55 -0.06 -0.58 12.95
C VAL A 55 0.22 -1.07 11.54
N VAL A 56 1.06 -2.11 11.38
CA VAL A 56 1.38 -2.67 10.06
C VAL A 56 0.67 -4.00 9.85
N ASP A 57 0.24 -4.23 8.61
CA ASP A 57 -0.43 -5.46 8.18
C ASP A 57 -0.07 -5.79 6.72
N GLY A 58 -0.21 -7.07 6.38
CA GLY A 58 0.08 -7.65 5.08
C GLY A 58 -1.11 -8.40 4.51
N LYS A 59 -1.73 -7.87 3.44
CA LYS A 59 -2.80 -8.58 2.73
C LYS A 59 -2.29 -9.31 1.49
N PHE A 60 -2.37 -10.63 1.50
CA PHE A 60 -1.89 -11.47 0.41
C PHE A 60 -2.84 -11.48 -0.80
N VAL A 61 -2.34 -11.09 -1.97
CA VAL A 61 -3.10 -11.01 -3.22
C VAL A 61 -2.48 -11.90 -4.30
N CYS A 62 -3.33 -12.52 -5.14
CA CYS A 62 -2.88 -13.29 -6.30
C CYS A 62 -2.50 -12.33 -7.43
N VAL A 63 -1.24 -12.36 -7.86
CA VAL A 63 -0.75 -11.50 -8.96
C VAL A 63 -0.25 -12.39 -10.08
N ARG A 64 -0.69 -12.12 -11.31
CA ARG A 64 -0.26 -12.85 -12.50
C ARG A 64 1.26 -12.77 -12.63
N GLY A 65 1.92 -13.92 -12.82
CA GLY A 65 3.38 -14.03 -12.91
C GLY A 65 4.07 -14.46 -11.61
N TYR A 66 3.33 -14.52 -10.50
CA TYR A 66 3.82 -15.09 -9.24
C TYR A 66 3.12 -16.42 -8.96
N GLU A 67 3.91 -17.44 -8.61
CA GLU A 67 3.38 -18.77 -8.26
C GLU A 67 2.58 -18.75 -6.94
N LYS A 68 3.03 -17.91 -6.00
CA LYS A 68 2.41 -17.73 -4.69
C LYS A 68 1.78 -16.35 -4.59
N LYS A 69 0.81 -16.19 -3.67
CA LYS A 69 0.28 -14.88 -3.31
C LYS A 69 1.41 -14.01 -2.77
N ILE A 70 1.38 -12.72 -3.10
CA ILE A 70 2.36 -11.75 -2.64
C ILE A 70 1.68 -10.70 -1.74
N PRO A 71 2.36 -10.20 -0.70
CA PRO A 71 1.76 -9.25 0.25
C PRO A 71 1.64 -7.84 -0.34
N THR A 72 0.44 -7.27 -0.22
CA THR A 72 0.26 -5.82 -0.17
C THR A 72 0.48 -5.41 1.28
N PHE A 73 1.64 -4.84 1.56
CA PHE A 73 2.07 -4.44 2.89
C PHE A 73 1.76 -2.95 3.10
N TYR A 74 1.10 -2.62 4.20
CA TYR A 74 0.67 -1.26 4.50
C TYR A 74 0.74 -1.00 6.00
N GLY A 75 0.79 0.27 6.35
CA GLY A 75 0.68 0.71 7.73
C GLY A 75 -0.44 1.72 7.87
N ILE A 76 -1.15 1.64 8.99
CA ILE A 76 -2.21 2.55 9.38
C ILE A 76 -1.70 3.31 10.62
N ASP A 77 -1.79 4.63 10.58
CA ASP A 77 -1.55 5.44 11.76
C ASP A 77 -2.72 5.29 12.74
N TYR A 78 -2.44 4.88 13.97
CA TYR A 78 -3.44 4.40 14.91
C TYR A 78 -4.56 5.41 15.22
N LEU A 79 -4.23 6.70 15.36
CA LEU A 79 -5.24 7.70 15.72
C LEU A 79 -5.96 8.29 14.51
N SER A 80 -5.20 8.64 13.46
CA SER A 80 -5.78 9.27 12.27
C SER A 80 -6.51 8.26 11.37
N HIS A 81 -6.18 6.97 11.49
CA HIS A 81 -6.57 5.91 10.55
C HIS A 81 -6.11 6.17 9.11
N ASP A 82 -5.19 7.12 8.91
CA ASP A 82 -4.59 7.39 7.62
C ASP A 82 -3.57 6.29 7.28
N ILE A 83 -3.51 5.91 6.00
CA ILE A 83 -2.48 5.02 5.46
C ILE A 83 -1.37 5.91 4.89
N PRO A 84 -0.20 6.06 5.55
CA PRO A 84 0.84 6.94 5.05
C PRO A 84 1.41 6.43 3.72
N THR A 85 1.59 5.11 3.61
CA THR A 85 2.11 4.44 2.42
C THR A 85 1.76 2.95 2.42
N PHE A 86 1.78 2.35 1.24
CA PHE A 86 1.71 0.90 1.06
C PHE A 86 2.67 0.45 -0.05
N LYS A 87 3.03 -0.83 -0.04
CA LYS A 87 3.83 -1.47 -1.08
C LYS A 87 3.30 -2.85 -1.42
N LEU A 88 3.21 -3.16 -2.71
CA LEU A 88 3.10 -4.53 -3.18
C LEU A 88 4.51 -5.13 -3.19
N MET A 89 4.77 -6.09 -2.31
CA MET A 89 6.10 -6.68 -2.11
C MET A 89 6.10 -8.14 -2.57
N PRO A 90 7.22 -8.69 -3.07
CA PRO A 90 7.29 -10.11 -3.46
C PRO A 90 7.10 -11.07 -2.27
N SER A 91 7.52 -10.68 -1.08
CA SER A 91 7.37 -11.41 0.18
C SER A 91 7.63 -10.48 1.37
N GLU A 92 7.34 -10.93 2.59
CA GLU A 92 7.65 -10.22 3.84
C GLU A 92 9.06 -10.54 4.34
N ASN A 93 10.03 -10.50 3.43
CA ASN A 93 11.44 -10.65 3.77
C ASN A 93 12.01 -9.33 4.32
N TYR A 94 13.20 -9.41 4.91
CA TYR A 94 13.86 -8.25 5.52
C TYR A 94 14.04 -7.08 4.54
N GLU A 95 14.55 -7.34 3.33
CA GLU A 95 14.83 -6.30 2.34
C GLU A 95 13.56 -5.54 1.91
N ALA A 96 12.47 -6.27 1.68
CA ALA A 96 11.17 -5.71 1.35
C ALA A 96 10.66 -4.82 2.49
N CYS A 97 10.75 -5.30 3.74
CA CYS A 97 10.36 -4.53 4.92
C CYS A 97 11.22 -3.26 5.07
N VAL A 98 12.54 -3.33 4.85
CA VAL A 98 13.43 -2.15 4.87
C VAL A 98 13.01 -1.14 3.81
N ASN A 99 12.68 -1.61 2.61
CA ASN A 99 12.22 -0.75 1.53
C ASN A 99 10.88 -0.07 1.85
N TYR A 100 9.99 -0.74 2.59
CA TYR A 100 8.79 -0.12 3.13
C TYR A 100 9.13 0.97 4.14
N PHE A 101 9.90 0.68 5.19
CA PHE A 101 10.22 1.67 6.22
C PHE A 101 11.02 2.87 5.66
N LYS A 102 11.89 2.65 4.66
CA LYS A 102 12.54 3.75 3.93
C LYS A 102 11.52 4.65 3.25
N SER A 103 10.50 4.08 2.60
CA SER A 103 9.44 4.89 1.97
C SER A 103 8.62 5.67 2.99
N LEU A 104 8.34 5.08 4.15
CA LEU A 104 7.69 5.75 5.26
C LEU A 104 8.53 6.93 5.78
N ARG A 105 9.85 6.78 5.83
CA ARG A 105 10.78 7.83 6.26
C ARG A 105 10.85 8.99 5.27
N LEU A 106 10.76 8.71 3.97
CA LEU A 106 10.66 9.74 2.92
C LEU A 106 9.37 10.57 2.98
N LEU A 107 8.37 10.11 3.75
CA LEU A 107 7.15 10.86 4.04
C LEU A 107 7.24 11.65 5.35
N ASN A 108 8.42 11.68 5.99
CA ASN A 108 8.63 12.30 7.31
C ASN A 108 7.67 11.78 8.38
N TYR A 109 7.26 10.52 8.29
CA TYR A 109 6.38 9.92 9.30
C TYR A 109 7.11 9.86 10.66
N PRO A 110 6.53 10.41 11.73
CA PRO A 110 7.18 10.52 13.03
C PRO A 110 7.04 9.20 13.81
N LEU A 111 7.65 8.11 13.35
CA LEU A 111 7.48 6.79 13.96
C LEU A 111 7.93 6.79 15.45
N ARG A 112 6.98 6.54 16.35
CA ARG A 112 7.15 6.47 17.81
C ARG A 112 6.95 5.07 18.35
N ALA A 113 5.97 4.34 17.85
CA ALA A 113 5.69 2.95 18.22
C ALA A 113 5.28 2.14 17.00
N LEU A 114 5.60 0.84 17.01
CA LEU A 114 5.25 -0.10 15.97
C LEU A 114 4.41 -1.23 16.58
N VAL A 115 3.26 -1.52 15.98
CA VAL A 115 2.44 -2.69 16.27
C VAL A 115 2.43 -3.55 15.01
N ALA A 116 2.88 -4.80 15.15
CA ALA A 116 3.00 -5.75 14.06
C ALA A 116 2.77 -7.17 14.58
N ASP A 117 2.44 -8.08 13.68
CA ASP A 117 2.45 -9.52 13.97
C ASP A 117 3.88 -10.03 14.28
N ASP A 118 3.99 -11.30 14.71
CA ASP A 118 5.22 -12.00 15.08
C ASP A 118 6.22 -12.26 13.93
N ASN A 119 6.21 -11.43 12.88
CA ASN A 119 7.20 -11.46 11.81
C ASN A 119 8.46 -10.66 12.23
N ILE A 120 9.52 -11.37 12.57
CA ILE A 120 10.79 -10.78 13.01
C ILE A 120 11.40 -9.81 11.98
N ASN A 121 11.18 -10.03 10.68
CA ASN A 121 11.72 -9.20 9.61
C ASN A 121 11.19 -7.77 9.69
N ILE A 122 9.92 -7.60 10.05
CA ILE A 122 9.29 -6.29 10.22
C ILE A 122 10.00 -5.52 11.33
N ARG A 123 10.21 -6.16 12.48
CA ARG A 123 10.84 -5.54 13.65
C ARG A 123 12.28 -5.12 13.36
N ILE A 124 13.09 -6.01 12.79
CA ILE A 124 14.51 -5.70 12.51
C ILE A 124 14.64 -4.62 11.43
N ALA A 125 13.76 -4.63 10.40
CA ALA A 125 13.76 -3.63 9.35
C ALA A 125 13.34 -2.25 9.86
N CYS A 126 12.35 -2.21 10.77
CA CYS A 126 11.95 -1.00 11.45
C CYS A 126 13.13 -0.37 12.18
N LEU A 127 13.82 -1.14 13.02
CA LEU A 127 14.95 -0.66 13.82
C LEU A 127 16.15 -0.22 12.96
N ALA A 128 16.37 -0.87 11.82
CA ALA A 128 17.40 -0.46 10.87
C ALA A 128 17.13 0.93 10.25
N VAL A 129 15.87 1.35 10.13
CA VAL A 129 15.49 2.63 9.51
C VAL A 129 15.14 3.70 10.56
N TYR A 130 14.56 3.29 11.69
CA TYR A 130 14.08 4.11 12.81
C TYR A 130 14.68 3.60 14.14
N PRO A 131 15.95 3.90 14.44
CA PRO A 131 16.63 3.35 15.60
C PRO A 131 16.10 3.86 16.96
N LYS A 132 15.31 4.95 16.96
CA LYS A 132 14.78 5.61 18.16
C LYS A 132 13.33 5.23 18.50
N VAL A 133 12.73 4.28 17.78
CA VAL A 133 11.33 3.89 18.01
C VAL A 133 11.17 3.17 19.37
N TRP A 134 10.10 3.47 20.09
CA TRP A 134 9.74 2.77 21.33
C TRP A 134 9.29 1.34 21.00
N LYS A 135 9.62 0.41 21.90
CA LYS A 135 9.32 -1.02 21.78
C LYS A 135 8.09 -1.34 22.63
N MET A 136 7.02 -1.84 22.01
CA MET A 136 5.96 -2.60 22.69
C MET A 136 6.08 -4.06 22.30
#